data_AF-A0A429ZQN5-F1
#
_entry.id   AF-A0A429ZQN5-F1
#
_cell.length_a   1.000
_cell.length_b   1.000
_cell.length_c   1.000
_cell.angle_alpha   90.00
_cell.angle_beta   90.00
_cell.angle_gamma   90.00
#
_symmetry.space_group_name_H-M   'P 1'
#
loop_
_entity.id
_entity.type
_entity.pdbx_description
1 polymer ?
#
loop_
_entity_poly.entity_id
_entity_poly.type
_entity_poly.pdbx_seq_one_letter_code
_entity_poly.pdbx_strand_id
1 'polypeptide(L)' 'MSEIENGRKLVQDFMETNKISEQDLASAYGKSRVWVQRALKGSDKGPAVNLFILTIIRDYRLREKKQEA' A
#
# COMPACT_ATOMS: atom_id res chain seq x y z
N MET A 1 -16.27 3.25 3.46
CA MET A 1 -14.86 2.83 3.42
C MET A 1 -14.02 4.04 3.75
N SER A 2 -13.04 3.90 4.64
CA SER A 2 -12.09 4.98 4.95
C SER A 2 -11.19 5.22 3.74
N GLU A 3 -10.76 6.46 3.47
CA GLU A 3 -9.82 6.79 2.38
C GLU A 3 -8.54 5.92 2.43
N ILE A 4 -8.12 5.52 3.63
CA ILE A 4 -6.97 4.63 3.85
C ILE A 4 -7.24 3.18 3.44
N GLU A 5 -8.48 2.69 3.57
CA GLU A 5 -8.83 1.33 3.09
C GLU A 5 -8.75 1.26 1.57
N ASN A 6 -9.21 2.30 0.87
CA ASN A 6 -9.05 2.41 -0.59
C ASN A 6 -7.56 2.47 -0.96
N GLY A 7 -6.77 3.24 -0.21
CA GLY A 7 -5.32 3.32 -0.40
C GLY A 7 -4.61 1.97 -0.23
N ARG A 8 -4.98 1.17 0.77
CA ARG A 8 -4.44 -0.18 0.97
C ARG A 8 -4.75 -1.08 -0.22
N LYS A 9 -5.99 -1.03 -0.71
CA LYS A 9 -6.42 -1.83 -1.86
C LYS A 9 -5.62 -1.48 -3.12
N LEU A 10 -5.43 -0.18 -3.40
CA LEU A 10 -4.59 0.27 -4.52
C LEU A 10 -3.17 -0.29 -4.46
N VAL A 11 -2.57 -0.30 -3.27
CA VAL A 11 -1.23 -0.87 -3.08
C VAL A 11 -1.23 -2.38 -3.30
N GLN A 12 -2.23 -3.09 -2.79
CA GLN A 12 -2.37 -4.54 -2.99
C GLN A 12 -2.55 -4.88 -4.48
N ASP A 13 -3.44 -4.18 -5.18
CA ASP A 13 -3.68 -4.39 -6.62
C ASP A 13 -2.41 -4.11 -7.44
N PHE A 14 -1.65 -3.07 -7.08
CA PHE A 14 -0.36 -2.75 -7.68
C PHE A 14 0.65 -3.88 -7.45
N MET A 15 0.73 -4.42 -6.24
CA MET A 15 1.62 -5.53 -5.92
C MET A 15 1.29 -6.77 -6.74
N GLU A 16 0.02 -7.15 -6.82
CA GLU A 16 -0.43 -8.31 -7.59
C GLU A 16 -0.13 -8.15 -9.09
N THR A 17 -0.45 -6.98 -9.66
CA THR A 17 -0.24 -6.68 -11.08
C THR A 17 1.24 -6.74 -11.46
N ASN A 18 2.12 -6.26 -10.58
CA ASN A 18 3.56 -6.19 -10.84
C ASN A 18 4.33 -7.38 -10.27
N LYS A 19 3.63 -8.38 -9.69
CA LYS A 19 4.23 -9.54 -9.01
C LYS A 19 5.25 -9.15 -7.93
N ILE A 20 5.00 -8.05 -7.23
CA ILE A 20 5.82 -7.54 -6.14
C ILE A 20 5.40 -8.24 -4.85
N SER A 21 6.36 -8.83 -4.15
CA SER A 21 6.08 -9.46 -2.86
C SER A 21 6.08 -8.45 -1.71
N GLU A 22 5.46 -8.82 -0.58
CA GLU A 22 5.56 -8.04 0.67
C GLU A 22 7.03 -7.83 1.10
N GLN A 23 7.92 -8.78 0.77
CA GLN A 23 9.35 -8.72 1.07
C GLN A 23 10.07 -7.65 0.23
N ASP A 24 9.67 -7.47 -1.03
CA ASP A 24 10.26 -6.47 -1.92
C ASP A 24 9.91 -5.06 -1.45
N LEU A 25 8.64 -4.82 -1.09
CA LEU A 25 8.22 -3.57 -0.47
C LEU A 25 8.91 -3.35 0.88
N ALA A 26 9.01 -4.38 1.71
CA ALA A 26 9.71 -4.29 2.99
C ALA A 26 11.18 -3.85 2.78
N SER A 27 11.84 -4.40 1.78
CA SER A 27 13.23 -4.08 1.45
C SER A 27 13.38 -2.65 0.89
N ALA A 28 12.48 -2.24 0.00
CA ALA A 28 12.49 -0.90 -0.60
C ALA A 28 12.28 0.23 0.42
N TYR A 29 11.45 -0.01 1.44
CA TYR A 29 11.09 0.99 2.44
C TYR A 29 11.76 0.79 3.81
N GLY A 30 12.73 -0.13 3.92
CA GLY A 30 13.46 -0.41 5.15
C GLY A 30 12.56 -0.87 6.31
N LYS A 31 11.54 -1.67 6.01
CA LYS A 31 10.58 -2.24 6.97
C LYS A 31 10.73 -3.75 7.08
N SER A 32 10.13 -4.35 8.10
CA SER A 32 10.01 -5.80 8.18
C SER A 32 8.83 -6.29 7.35
N ARG A 33 8.94 -7.48 6.75
CA ARG A 33 7.86 -8.11 5.99
C ARG A 33 6.57 -8.24 6.80
N VAL A 34 6.68 -8.67 8.06
CA VAL A 34 5.54 -8.82 8.96
C VAL A 34 4.82 -7.49 9.19
N TRP A 35 5.58 -6.40 9.34
CA TRP A 35 4.99 -5.07 9.50
C TRP A 35 4.26 -4.61 8.25
N VAL A 36 4.87 -4.78 7.05
CA VAL A 36 4.23 -4.45 5.77
C VAL A 36 2.93 -5.24 5.60
N GLN A 37 2.96 -6.54 5.88
CA GLN A 37 1.78 -7.39 5.81
C GLN A 37 0.64 -6.89 6.73
N ARG A 38 0.95 -6.53 7.99
CA ARG A 38 -0.05 -6.01 8.95
C ARG A 38 -0.58 -4.65 8.55
N ALA A 39 0.26 -3.79 7.99
CA ALA A 39 -0.10 -2.48 7.47
C ALA A 39 -1.09 -2.59 6.30
N LEU A 40 -0.84 -3.51 5.36
CA LEU A 40 -1.69 -3.76 4.19
C LEU A 40 -3.01 -4.46 4.56
N LYS A 41 -2.97 -5.48 5.43
CA LYS A 41 -4.17 -6.18 5.93
C LYS A 41 -5.05 -5.31 6.84
N GLY A 42 -4.53 -4.18 7.30
CA GLY A 42 -5.24 -3.26 8.19
C GLY A 42 -5.33 -3.72 9.65
N SER A 43 -4.56 -4.75 10.02
CA SER A 43 -4.36 -5.18 11.40
C SER A 43 -3.63 -4.11 12.21
N ASP A 44 -2.63 -3.47 11.60
CA ASP A 44 -1.95 -2.30 12.18
C ASP A 44 -2.60 -1.02 11.66
N LYS A 45 -2.89 -0.10 12.58
CA LYS A 45 -3.49 1.21 12.30
C LYS A 45 -2.68 2.29 13.01
N GLY A 46 -2.59 3.46 12.39
CA GLY A 46 -1.95 4.63 12.99
C GLY A 46 -1.27 5.53 11.97
N PRO A 47 -0.74 6.69 12.41
CA PRO A 47 -0.16 7.69 11.52
C PRO A 47 0.99 7.14 10.66
N ALA A 48 1.84 6.30 11.22
CA ALA A 48 2.96 5.69 10.49
C ALA A 48 2.52 4.76 9.35
N VAL A 49 1.45 3.97 9.58
CA VAL A 49 0.88 3.09 8.54
C VAL A 49 0.23 3.93 7.44
N ASN A 50 -0.52 4.96 7.81
CA ASN A 50 -1.16 5.86 6.84
C ASN A 50 -0.12 6.55 5.95
N LEU A 51 0.94 7.09 6.56
CA LEU A 51 2.05 7.70 5.83
C LEU A 51 2.73 6.71 4.88
N PHE A 52 2.95 5.47 5.33
CA PHE A 52 3.54 4.43 4.49
C PHE A 52 2.69 4.14 3.24
N ILE A 53 1.39 3.94 3.41
CA ILE A 53 0.46 3.71 2.29
C ILE A 53 0.44 4.90 1.33
N LEU A 54 0.33 6.13 1.87
CA LEU A 54 0.33 7.36 1.05
C LEU A 54 1.65 7.57 0.32
N THR A 55 2.77 7.16 0.92
CA THR A 55 4.11 7.25 0.30
C THR A 55 4.18 6.32 -0.91
N ILE A 56 3.75 5.06 -0.77
CA ILE A 56 3.73 4.11 -1.90
C ILE A 56 2.84 4.63 -3.05
N ILE A 57 1.65 5.14 -2.70
CA ILE A 57 0.72 5.72 -3.68
C ILE A 57 1.38 6.89 -4.43
N ARG A 58 2.10 7.75 -3.71
CA ARG A 58 2.80 8.89 -4.30
C ARG A 58 3.96 8.46 -5.20
N ASP A 59 4.82 7.57 -4.71
CA ASP A 59 6.07 7.17 -5.36
C ASP A 59 5.79 6.42 -6.67
N TYR A 60 4.82 5.51 -6.67
CA TYR A 60 4.40 4.79 -7.86
C TYR A 60 3.28 5.48 -8.64
N ARG A 61 2.91 6.70 -8.23
CA ARG A 61 1.84 7.52 -8.83
C ARG A 61 0.57 6.69 -9.04
N LEU A 62 0.23 5.86 -8.06
CA LEU A 62 -0.97 5.05 -8.07
C LEU A 62 -2.16 5.99 -8.06
N ARG A 63 -2.95 5.97 -9.13
CA ARG A 63 -4.20 6.71 -9.23
C ARG A 63 -5.28 5.66 -9.43
N GLU A 64 -6.39 5.80 -8.71
CA GLU A 64 -7.62 5.19 -9.19
C GLU A 64 -7.79 5.67 -10.63
N LYS A 65 -7.87 4.74 -11.59
CA LYS A 65 -8.41 5.11 -12.90
C LYS A 65 -9.78 5.66 -12.59
N LYS A 66 -9.97 6.99 -12.66
CA LYS A 66 -11.30 7.55 -12.83
C LYS A 66 -11.86 6.79 -14.03
N GLN A 67 -12.88 5.97 -13.79
CA GLN A 67 -13.72 5.52 -14.89
C GLN A 67 -14.27 6.80 -15.50
N GLU A 68 -13.68 7.21 -16.62
CA GLU A 68 -14.29 8.18 -17.50
C GLU A 68 -15.57 7.51 -17.99
N ALA A 69 -16.68 8.00 -17.45
CA ALA A 69 -18.03 7.66 -17.88
C ALA A 69 -18.42 8.54 -19.07
#